data_AF-A0A060YNW8-F1
#
_entry.id   AF-A0A060YNW8-F1
#
_cell.length_a   1.000
_cell.length_b   1.000
_cell.length_c   1.000
_cell.angle_alpha   90.00
_cell.angle_beta   90.00
_cell.angle_gamma   90.00
#
_symmetry.space_group_name_H-M   'P 1'
#
loop_
_entity.id
_entity.type
_entity.pdbx_description
1 polymer ?
#
loop_
_entity_poly.entity_id
_entity_poly.type
_entity_poly.pdbx_seq_one_letter_code
_entity_poly.pdbx_strand_id
1 'polypeptide(L)'
;METVGDFEYSRKDLVGHGAFAVVFKGRHRKKTDWEVAVKSINKKNLSKSQILLGKEIKILKELQHENIVALYDVQVSPYLVFH
;
A
#
# COMPACT_ATOMS: atom_id res chain seq x y z
N MET A 1 16.07 4.76 1.31
CA MET A 1 14.90 4.09 0.71
C MET A 1 14.46 2.99 1.66
N GLU A 2 13.16 2.81 1.81
CA GLU A 2 12.58 1.71 2.59
C GLU A 2 12.08 0.63 1.64
N THR A 3 12.14 -0.62 2.08
CA THR A 3 11.76 -1.79 1.28
C THR A 3 10.51 -2.45 1.83
N VAL A 4 9.64 -2.89 0.93
CA VAL A 4 8.39 -3.62 1.21
C VAL A 4 8.32 -4.76 0.19
N GLY A 5 8.76 -5.96 0.59
CA GLY A 5 8.88 -7.09 -0.33
C GLY A 5 9.85 -6.78 -1.50
N ASP A 6 9.34 -6.92 -2.72
CA ASP A 6 10.07 -6.59 -3.96
C ASP A 6 9.99 -5.12 -4.37
N PHE A 7 9.35 -4.27 -3.56
CA PHE A 7 9.17 -2.85 -3.81
C PHE A 7 10.02 -1.99 -2.87
N GLU A 8 10.28 -0.76 -3.29
CA GLU A 8 10.94 0.26 -2.48
C GLU A 8 10.26 1.61 -2.62
N TYR A 9 10.34 2.43 -1.58
CA TYR A 9 9.78 3.78 -1.56
C TYR A 9 10.66 4.72 -0.73
N SER A 10 10.39 6.02 -0.84
CA SER A 10 11.00 7.05 -0.01
C SER A 10 9.92 7.77 0.77
N ARG A 11 10.17 8.07 2.06
CA ARG A 11 9.26 8.93 2.85
C ARG A 11 9.14 10.35 2.29
N LYS A 12 10.09 10.77 1.45
CA LYS A 12 10.05 12.06 0.76
C LYS A 12 8.99 12.09 -0.34
N ASP A 13 8.63 10.93 -0.90
CA ASP A 13 7.71 10.82 -2.03
C ASP A 13 6.27 10.60 -1.53
N LEU A 14 5.81 11.50 -0.67
CA LEU A 14 4.45 11.47 -0.11
C LEU A 14 3.42 11.77 -1.21
N VAL A 15 2.46 10.88 -1.39
CA VAL A 15 1.34 11.03 -2.32
C VAL A 15 0.07 11.46 -1.58
N GLY A 16 -0.15 10.94 -0.37
CA GLY A 16 -1.36 11.26 0.39
C GLY A 16 -1.24 10.93 1.88
N HIS A 17 -1.94 11.69 2.69
CA HIS A 17 -2.00 11.50 4.14
C HIS A 17 -3.45 11.56 4.61
N GLY A 18 -3.91 10.48 5.23
CA GLY A 18 -5.26 10.37 5.77
C GLY A 18 -5.26 10.00 7.25
N ALA A 19 -6.45 9.92 7.83
CA ALA A 19 -6.62 9.64 9.27
C ALA A 19 -5.99 8.30 9.73
N PHE A 20 -5.90 7.32 8.84
CA PHE A 20 -5.45 5.96 9.16
C PHE A 20 -4.21 5.52 8.40
N ALA A 21 -3.86 6.21 7.31
CA ALA A 21 -2.85 5.75 6.37
C ALA A 21 -2.05 6.89 5.76
N VAL A 22 -0.82 6.58 5.37
CA VAL A 22 0.05 7.44 4.59
C VAL A 22 0.42 6.69 3.32
N VAL A 23 0.23 7.32 2.17
CA VAL A 23 0.52 6.74 0.86
C VAL A 23 1.76 7.40 0.30
N PHE A 24 2.73 6.59 -0.10
CA PHE A 24 3.97 7.03 -0.73
C PHE A 24 4.05 6.49 -2.15
N LYS A 25 4.72 7.23 -3.04
CA LYS A 25 5.14 6.72 -4.33
C LYS A 25 6.33 5.80 -4.11
N GLY A 26 6.28 4.63 -4.73
CA GLY A 26 7.33 3.63 -4.74
C GLY A 26 7.51 3.05 -6.13
N ARG A 27 8.36 2.03 -6.21
CA ARG A 27 8.61 1.28 -7.45
C ARG A 27 9.05 -0.15 -7.17
N HIS A 28 8.98 -1.01 -8.18
CA HIS A 28 9.57 -2.34 -8.11
C HIS A 28 11.10 -2.27 -8.15
N ARG A 29 11.78 -2.99 -7.24
CA ARG A 29 13.24 -2.90 -7.06
C ARG A 29 14.05 -3.33 -8.30
N LYS A 30 13.56 -4.34 -9.03
CA LYS A 30 14.21 -4.84 -10.26
C LYS A 30 13.69 -4.20 -11.55
N LYS A 31 12.50 -3.60 -11.52
CA LYS A 31 11.81 -3.04 -12.70
C LYS A 31 11.49 -1.60 -12.35
N THR A 32 12.50 -0.75 -12.46
CA THR A 32 12.47 0.59 -11.88
C THR A 32 11.40 1.51 -12.49
N ASP A 33 10.94 1.20 -13.69
CA ASP A 33 9.88 1.95 -14.40
C ASP A 33 8.47 1.54 -13.94
N TRP A 34 8.37 0.50 -13.11
CA TRP A 34 7.11 0.05 -12.54
C TRP A 34 6.84 0.77 -11.23
N GLU A 35 6.12 1.89 -11.32
CA GLU A 35 5.72 2.72 -10.20
C GLU A 35 4.57 2.08 -9.41
N VAL A 36 4.54 2.24 -8.09
CA VAL A 36 3.49 1.72 -7.21
C VAL A 36 3.14 2.75 -6.14
N ALA A 37 1.97 2.60 -5.51
CA ALA A 37 1.57 3.32 -4.32
C ALA A 37 1.71 2.43 -3.08
N VAL A 38 2.60 2.80 -2.15
CA VAL A 38 2.81 2.10 -0.88
C VAL A 38 2.01 2.79 0.22
N LYS A 39 0.92 2.17 0.67
CA LYS A 39 0.07 2.65 1.77
C LYS A 39 0.54 2.04 3.08
N SER A 40 1.17 2.86 3.91
CA SER A 40 1.54 2.54 5.28
C SER A 40 0.40 2.87 6.24
N ILE A 41 0.02 1.91 7.10
CA ILE A 41 -1.06 2.09 8.07
C ILE A 41 -0.49 2.32 9.47
N ASN A 42 -0.99 3.35 10.16
CA ASN A 42 -0.57 3.65 11.53
C ASN A 42 -1.29 2.75 12.54
N LYS A 43 -0.51 1.93 13.26
CA LYS A 43 -1.02 0.94 14.23
C LYS A 43 -1.60 1.55 15.52
N LYS A 44 -1.40 2.84 15.81
CA LYS A 44 -1.84 3.44 17.08
C LYS A 44 -3.37 3.47 17.27
N ASN A 45 -4.16 3.33 16.20
CA ASN A 45 -5.64 3.29 16.22
C ASN A 45 -6.19 1.99 15.59
N LEU A 46 -5.59 0.85 15.95
CA LEU A 46 -5.77 -0.44 15.27
C LEU A 46 -7.20 -1.02 15.31
N SER A 47 -7.99 -0.80 16.36
CA SER A 47 -9.28 -1.51 16.51
C SER A 47 -10.27 -1.27 15.37
N LYS A 48 -10.45 0.00 14.95
CA LYS A 48 -11.28 0.35 13.78
C LYS A 48 -10.54 0.13 12.46
N SER A 49 -9.24 0.45 12.44
CA SER A 49 -8.42 0.39 11.23
C SER A 49 -8.23 -1.05 10.73
N GLN A 50 -8.15 -2.04 11.61
CA GLN A 50 -7.92 -3.45 11.28
C GLN A 50 -9.11 -4.07 10.54
N ILE A 51 -10.35 -3.71 10.93
CA ILE A 51 -11.56 -4.17 10.23
C ILE A 51 -11.63 -3.54 8.84
N LEU A 52 -11.37 -2.23 8.73
CA LEU A 52 -11.37 -1.53 7.43
C LEU A 52 -10.28 -2.08 6.51
N LEU A 53 -9.08 -2.34 7.04
CA LEU A 53 -7.97 -2.97 6.33
C LEU A 53 -8.33 -4.36 5.81
N GLY A 54 -8.87 -5.22 6.66
CA GLY A 54 -9.25 -6.57 6.25
C GLY A 54 -10.31 -6.56 5.15
N LYS A 55 -11.28 -5.64 5.22
CA LYS A 55 -12.28 -5.43 4.17
C LYS A 55 -11.65 -4.92 2.87
N GLU A 56 -10.78 -3.90 2.95
CA GLU A 56 -10.10 -3.33 1.78
C GLU A 56 -9.27 -4.39 1.05
N ILE A 57 -8.44 -5.14 1.79
CA ILE A 57 -7.63 -6.23 1.22
C ILE A 57 -8.53 -7.29 0.57
N LYS A 58 -9.62 -7.70 1.24
CA LYS A 58 -10.52 -8.71 0.70
C LYS A 58 -11.16 -8.26 -0.61
N ILE A 59 -11.71 -7.04 -0.64
CA ILE A 59 -12.36 -6.48 -1.83
C ILE A 59 -11.36 -6.37 -2.98
N LEU A 60 -10.16 -5.83 -2.74
CA LEU A 60 -9.17 -5.63 -3.80
C LEU A 60 -8.49 -6.93 -4.27
N LYS A 61 -8.54 -8.01 -3.47
CA LYS A 61 -8.14 -9.35 -3.94
C LYS A 61 -9.16 -9.95 -4.92
N GLU A 62 -10.44 -9.63 -4.73
CA GLU A 62 -11.54 -10.15 -5.55
C GLU A 62 -11.82 -9.28 -6.79
N LEU A 63 -11.40 -8.01 -6.79
CA LEU A 63 -11.58 -7.07 -7.90
C LEU A 63 -10.29 -6.90 -8.71
N GLN A 64 -10.32 -7.34 -9.97
CA GLN A 64 -9.27 -7.10 -10.96
C GLN A 64 -9.90 -6.50 -12.21
N HIS A 65 -9.69 -5.20 -12.40
CA HIS A 65 -10.27 -4.45 -13.52
C HIS A 65 -9.39 -3.24 -13.83
N GLU A 66 -9.30 -2.84 -15.10
CA GLU A 66 -8.46 -1.70 -15.53
C GLU A 66 -8.79 -0.37 -14.84
N ASN A 67 -10.05 -0.19 -14.43
CA ASN A 67 -10.56 1.02 -13.77
C ASN A 67 -10.60 0.93 -12.24
N ILE A 68 -10.03 -0.13 -11.65
CA ILE A 68 -9.96 -0.34 -10.21
C ILE A 68 -8.49 -0.56 -9.84
N VAL A 69 -8.01 0.17 -8.83
CA VAL A 69 -6.64 0.00 -8.30
C VAL A 69 -6.38 -1.47 -7.98
N ALA A 70 -5.23 -1.97 -8.41
CA ALA A 70 -4.85 -3.36 -8.18
C ALA A 70 -4.02 -3.47 -6.90
N LEU A 71 -4.29 -4.51 -6.10
CA LEU A 71 -3.51 -4.85 -4.93
C LEU A 71 -2.44 -5.90 -5.32
N TYR A 72 -1.16 -5.52 -5.25
CA TYR A 72 -0.05 -6.40 -5.66
C TYR A 72 0.49 -7.22 -4.52
N ASP A 73 0.67 -6.59 -3.36
CA ASP A 73 1.26 -7.23 -2.21
C ASP A 73 0.70 -6.68 -0.90
N VAL A 74 0.65 -7.57 0.10
CA VAL A 74 0.24 -7.29 1.47
C VAL A 74 1.33 -7.81 2.39
N GLN A 75 2.07 -6.90 3.02
CA GLN A 75 3.10 -7.27 3.98
C GLN A 75 2.56 -7.29 5.41
N VAL A 76 3.09 -8.21 6.22
CA VAL A 76 2.63 -8.47 7.61
C VAL A 76 3.03 -7.31 8.55
N SER A 77 4.04 -6.53 8.17
CA SER A 77 4.25 -5.15 8.62
C SER A 77 3.32 -4.25 7.80
N PRO A 78 2.55 -3.33 8.41
CA PRO A 78 1.25 -2.83 7.92
C PRO A 78 1.33 -1.93 6.67
N TYR A 79 1.82 -2.49 5.58
CA TYR A 79 2.07 -1.85 4.30
C TYR A 79 1.24 -2.60 3.25
N LEU A 80 0.45 -1.85 2.51
CA LEU A 80 -0.25 -2.32 1.32
C LEU A 80 0.44 -1.70 0.10
N VAL A 81 0.67 -2.51 -0.94
CA VAL A 81 1.27 -2.04 -2.20
C VAL A 81 0.25 -2.12 -3.31
N PHE A 82 -0.03 -0.98 -3.94
CA PHE A 82 -1.02 -0.78 -4.99
C PHE A 82 -0.38 -0.31 -6.29
N HIS A 83 -1.09 -0.47 -7.41
CA HIS A 83 -0.83 0.22 -8.68
C HIS A 83 -2.16 0.71 -9.27
#